data_AF-A0A176YBE6-F1
#
_entry.id   AF-A0A176YBE6-F1
#
_cell.length_a   1.000
_cell.length_b   1.000
_cell.length_c   1.000
_cell.angle_alpha   90.00
_cell.angle_beta   90.00
_cell.angle_gamma   90.00
#
_symmetry.space_group_name_H-M   'P 1'
#
loop_
_entity.id
_entity.type
_entity.pdbx_description
1 polymer ?
#
loop_
_entity_poly.entity_id
_entity_poly.type
_entity_poly.pdbx_seq_one_letter_code
_entity_poly.pdbx_strand_id
1 'polypeptide(L)'
;MINRRLVLGTIATAAMLGASHIAFAKEKHHLNGKDLLGERIKKNGKHKIHTTGKKVDVFAEVNNGKVTAVTAAGMQVKKVRSRQKLAETSPGLTLANMQVAQADLYYYGYWVYDDATDYYYWFPADYVIVDGSWVEYTA
;
A
#
# COMPACT_ATOMS: atom_id res chain seq x y z
N MET A 1 -4.22 -68.82 -33.88
CA MET A 1 -5.57 -68.47 -33.39
C MET A 1 -5.39 -67.38 -32.34
N ILE A 2 -5.83 -66.15 -32.62
CA ILE A 2 -5.61 -64.97 -31.78
C ILE A 2 -6.73 -64.90 -30.72
N ASN A 3 -6.36 -65.01 -29.44
CA ASN A 3 -7.29 -64.84 -28.33
C ASN A 3 -7.38 -63.36 -27.93
N ARG A 4 -8.56 -62.79 -28.14
CA ARG A 4 -8.97 -61.47 -27.66
C ARG A 4 -9.36 -61.59 -26.19
N ARG A 5 -8.52 -61.10 -25.28
CA ARG A 5 -8.93 -60.79 -23.90
C ARG A 5 -8.52 -59.38 -23.55
N LEU A 6 -9.55 -58.60 -23.30
CA LEU A 6 -9.60 -57.17 -23.04
C LEU A 6 -9.54 -56.99 -21.52
N VAL A 7 -8.55 -56.25 -21.01
CA VAL A 7 -8.54 -55.82 -19.60
C VAL A 7 -8.06 -54.37 -19.53
N LEU A 8 -9.00 -53.50 -19.14
CA LEU A 8 -8.83 -52.11 -18.76
C LEU A 8 -7.91 -52.00 -17.53
N GLY A 9 -7.08 -50.94 -17.48
CA GLY A 9 -6.28 -50.60 -16.30
C GLY A 9 -6.10 -49.08 -16.14
N THR A 10 -7.09 -48.46 -15.49
CA THR A 10 -7.11 -47.18 -14.74
C THR A 10 -5.98 -46.14 -14.95
N ILE A 11 -6.36 -44.97 -15.51
CA ILE A 11 -5.61 -43.71 -15.36
C ILE A 11 -5.91 -43.15 -13.95
N ALA A 12 -4.90 -43.10 -13.09
CA ALA A 12 -4.99 -42.40 -11.82
C ALA A 12 -4.79 -40.89 -12.05
N THR A 13 -5.89 -40.15 -12.22
CA THR A 13 -5.83 -38.69 -12.28
C THR A 13 -5.70 -38.15 -10.85
N ALA A 14 -4.48 -37.87 -10.41
CA ALA A 14 -4.24 -37.11 -9.18
C ALA A 14 -4.67 -35.66 -9.43
N ALA A 15 -5.91 -35.32 -9.08
CA ALA A 15 -6.33 -33.93 -8.99
C ALA A 15 -5.62 -33.29 -7.78
N MET A 16 -4.48 -32.64 -8.02
CA MET A 16 -3.98 -31.64 -7.09
C MET A 16 -5.01 -30.52 -7.06
N LEU A 17 -5.87 -30.51 -6.05
CA LEU A 17 -6.64 -29.34 -5.67
C LEU A 17 -5.64 -28.30 -5.17
N GLY A 18 -5.06 -27.55 -6.10
CA GLY A 18 -4.39 -26.30 -5.77
C GLY A 18 -5.44 -25.44 -5.06
N ALA A 19 -5.20 -25.15 -3.78
CA ALA A 19 -5.98 -24.19 -3.05
C ALA A 19 -5.88 -22.87 -3.82
N SER A 20 -6.88 -22.57 -4.63
CA SER A 20 -7.12 -21.25 -5.17
C SER A 20 -7.43 -20.37 -3.95
N HIS A 21 -6.37 -19.81 -3.37
CA HIS A 21 -6.51 -18.69 -2.46
C HIS A 21 -7.18 -17.58 -3.27
N ILE A 22 -8.51 -17.49 -3.17
CA ILE A 22 -9.24 -16.30 -3.54
C ILE A 22 -8.74 -15.23 -2.55
N ALA A 23 -7.67 -14.55 -2.92
CA ALA A 23 -7.18 -13.40 -2.19
C ALA A 23 -8.24 -12.30 -2.40
N PHE A 24 -9.10 -12.11 -1.40
CA PHE A 24 -9.96 -10.94 -1.37
C PHE A 24 -9.06 -9.70 -1.43
N ALA A 25 -9.36 -8.79 -2.36
CA ALA A 25 -8.61 -7.54 -2.46
C ALA A 25 -8.68 -6.82 -1.11
N LYS A 26 -7.51 -6.52 -0.53
CA LYS A 26 -7.43 -5.79 0.75
C LYS A 26 -8.10 -4.44 0.59
N GLU A 27 -8.76 -3.98 1.65
CA GLU A 27 -9.26 -2.62 1.70
C GLU A 27 -8.06 -1.66 1.68
N LYS A 28 -8.06 -0.74 0.71
CA LYS A 28 -7.02 0.27 0.52
C LYS A 28 -7.52 1.62 0.98
N HIS A 29 -6.81 2.22 1.93
CA HIS A 29 -7.07 3.58 2.39
C HIS A 29 -5.94 4.50 1.93
N HIS A 30 -6.28 5.49 1.12
CA HIS A 30 -5.35 6.54 0.72
C HIS A 30 -5.60 7.77 1.60
N LEU A 31 -4.55 8.31 2.22
CA LEU A 31 -4.62 9.40 3.17
C LEU A 31 -3.64 10.51 2.78
N ASN A 32 -4.04 11.77 2.94
CA ASN A 32 -3.18 12.93 2.71
C ASN A 32 -2.25 13.14 3.91
N GLY A 33 -1.04 12.59 3.84
CA GLY A 33 -0.05 12.67 4.91
C GLY A 33 0.36 14.11 5.22
N LYS A 34 0.46 14.97 4.19
CA LYS A 34 0.76 16.40 4.38
C LYS A 34 -0.27 17.08 5.27
N ASP A 35 -1.56 16.86 5.01
CA ASP A 35 -2.62 17.48 5.80
C ASP A 35 -2.70 16.90 7.23
N LEU A 36 -2.45 15.60 7.38
CA LEU A 36 -2.38 14.95 8.69
C LEU A 36 -1.22 15.47 9.57
N LEU A 37 -0.08 15.80 8.96
CA LEU A 37 1.02 16.46 9.66
C LEU A 37 0.72 17.94 9.92
N GLY A 38 0.15 18.63 8.94
CA GLY A 38 -0.06 20.08 8.96
C GLY A 38 1.22 20.82 9.34
N GLU A 39 1.10 21.76 10.27
CA GLU A 39 2.21 22.58 10.77
C GLU A 39 3.29 21.79 11.54
N ARG A 40 3.03 20.52 11.92
CA ARG A 40 4.01 19.70 12.63
C ARG A 40 5.24 19.36 11.79
N ILE A 41 5.16 19.48 10.46
CA ILE A 41 6.32 19.34 9.57
C ILE A 41 7.45 20.33 9.91
N LYS A 42 7.14 21.48 10.53
CA LYS A 42 8.12 22.50 10.93
C LYS A 42 8.85 22.17 12.24
N LYS A 43 8.46 21.08 12.92
CA LYS A 43 9.02 20.69 14.22
C LYS A 43 9.64 19.30 14.12
N ASN A 44 10.91 19.20 14.47
CA ASN A 44 11.59 17.91 14.51
C ASN A 44 10.96 17.00 15.58
N GLY A 45 10.97 15.70 15.33
CA GLY A 45 10.51 14.66 16.24
C GLY A 45 9.38 13.80 15.69
N LYS A 46 8.86 12.96 16.57
CA LYS A 46 7.82 11.97 16.27
C LYS A 46 6.43 12.55 16.46
N HIS A 47 5.61 12.53 15.40
CA HIS A 47 4.25 13.09 15.42
C HIS A 47 3.23 12.02 15.07
N LYS A 48 2.18 11.88 15.89
CA LYS A 48 1.03 11.04 15.56
C LYS A 48 0.26 11.70 14.41
N ILE A 49 0.00 10.94 13.34
CA ILE A 49 -0.72 11.42 12.15
C ILE A 49 -2.06 10.73 11.94
N HIS A 50 -2.25 9.52 12.48
CA HIS A 50 -3.48 8.76 12.31
C HIS A 50 -3.64 7.67 13.38
N THR A 51 -4.87 7.20 13.58
CA THR A 51 -5.19 5.96 14.29
C THR A 51 -6.00 5.09 13.33
N THR A 52 -5.52 3.89 13.02
CA THR A 52 -6.21 2.95 12.12
C THR A 52 -7.53 2.46 12.71
N GLY A 53 -8.38 1.82 11.89
CA GLY A 53 -9.61 1.20 12.38
C GLY A 53 -9.39 0.15 13.47
N LYS A 54 -8.19 -0.46 13.51
CA LYS A 54 -7.76 -1.42 14.54
C LYS A 54 -7.15 -0.77 15.78
N LYS A 55 -7.29 0.55 15.95
CA LYS A 55 -6.73 1.33 17.07
C LYS A 55 -5.20 1.30 17.14
N VAL A 56 -4.52 1.10 16.00
CA VAL A 56 -3.07 1.23 15.91
C VAL A 56 -2.72 2.67 15.55
N ASP A 57 -1.87 3.29 16.35
CA ASP A 57 -1.38 4.65 16.09
C ASP A 57 -0.25 4.65 15.07
N VAL A 58 -0.35 5.57 14.12
CA VAL A 58 0.65 5.79 13.07
C VAL A 58 1.36 7.11 13.33
N PHE A 59 2.68 7.06 13.29
CA PHE A 59 3.56 8.20 13.57
C PHE A 59 4.48 8.50 12.40
N ALA A 60 4.63 9.77 12.08
CA ALA A 60 5.66 10.28 11.17
C ALA A 60 6.82 10.88 11.97
N GLU A 61 8.04 10.48 11.64
CA GLU A 61 9.27 11.09 12.14
C GLU A 61 9.65 12.26 11.23
N VAL A 62 9.75 13.46 11.79
CA VAL A 62 10.11 14.68 11.06
C VAL A 62 11.51 15.12 11.46
N ASN A 63 12.34 15.41 10.48
CA ASN A 63 13.64 16.05 10.67
C ASN A 63 13.88 17.08 9.56
N ASN A 64 14.20 18.32 9.96
CA ASN A 64 14.51 19.43 9.07
C ASN A 64 13.45 19.65 7.96
N GLY A 65 12.18 19.67 8.35
CA GLY A 65 11.08 19.88 7.40
C GLY A 65 10.75 18.68 6.50
N LYS A 66 11.35 17.51 6.75
CA LYS A 66 11.14 16.29 5.96
C LYS A 66 10.66 15.14 6.83
N VAL A 67 9.77 14.31 6.29
CA VAL A 67 9.40 13.02 6.86
C VAL A 67 10.49 12.01 6.51
N THR A 68 11.17 11.51 7.53
CA THR A 68 12.29 10.56 7.39
C THR A 68 11.85 9.11 7.57
N ALA A 69 10.78 8.88 8.33
CA ALA A 69 10.20 7.57 8.55
C ALA A 69 8.72 7.66 8.94
N VAL A 70 7.99 6.58 8.72
CA VAL A 70 6.67 6.34 9.29
C VAL A 70 6.70 5.02 10.04
N THR A 71 6.08 4.98 11.23
CA THR A 71 6.03 3.78 12.08
C THR A 71 4.62 3.55 12.60
N ALA A 72 4.26 2.28 12.73
CA ALA A 72 3.00 1.83 13.32
C ALA A 72 3.26 0.50 14.03
N ALA A 73 2.93 0.41 15.32
CA ALA A 73 3.26 -0.77 16.12
C ALA A 73 2.50 -2.00 15.62
N GLY A 74 3.22 -3.09 15.36
CA GLY A 74 2.63 -4.34 14.87
C GLY A 74 2.21 -4.33 13.39
N MET A 75 2.55 -3.28 12.64
CA MET A 75 2.28 -3.19 11.19
C MET A 75 3.59 -3.08 10.41
N GLN A 76 3.57 -3.54 9.16
CA GLN A 76 4.69 -3.40 8.24
C GLN A 76 4.64 -2.04 7.55
N VAL A 77 5.80 -1.48 7.20
CA VAL A 77 5.89 -0.20 6.48
C VAL A 77 6.81 -0.31 5.27
N LYS A 78 6.34 0.14 4.11
CA LYS A 78 7.10 0.25 2.86
C LYS A 78 7.01 1.64 2.27
N LYS A 79 8.07 2.07 1.60
CA LYS A 79 8.11 3.31 0.82
C LYS A 79 7.63 3.03 -0.61
N VAL A 80 6.58 3.70 -1.03
CA VAL A 80 6.01 3.57 -2.38
C VAL A 80 5.96 4.94 -3.07
N ARG A 81 6.04 4.98 -4.40
CA ARG A 81 5.87 6.20 -5.18
C ARG A 81 4.87 6.00 -6.31
N SER A 82 4.19 7.06 -6.70
CA SER A 82 3.22 7.03 -7.79
C SER A 82 3.25 8.32 -8.58
N ARG A 83 3.05 8.21 -9.90
CA ARG A 83 2.77 9.37 -10.78
C ARG A 83 1.27 9.68 -10.89
N GLN A 84 0.43 8.89 -10.23
CA GLN A 84 -1.01 9.08 -10.24
C GLN A 84 -1.36 10.30 -9.38
N LYS A 85 -2.18 11.22 -9.91
CA LYS A 85 -2.65 12.38 -9.16
C LYS A 85 -3.61 11.90 -8.06
N LEU A 86 -3.34 12.33 -6.83
CA LEU A 86 -4.25 12.15 -5.70
C LEU A 86 -5.22 13.34 -5.69
N ALA A 87 -6.52 13.10 -5.87
CA ALA A 87 -7.53 14.14 -5.83
C ALA A 87 -7.91 14.42 -4.37
N GLU A 88 -7.49 15.57 -3.83
CA GLU A 88 -7.88 16.04 -2.49
C GLU A 88 -9.39 16.28 -2.43
N THR A 89 -10.12 15.49 -1.64
CA THR A 89 -11.48 15.82 -1.21
C THR A 89 -11.55 15.81 0.31
N SER A 90 -12.05 16.90 0.91
CA SER A 90 -12.48 16.90 2.31
C SER A 90 -13.89 16.30 2.42
N PRO A 91 -14.21 15.45 3.42
CA PRO A 91 -13.40 15.06 4.58
C PRO A 91 -12.63 13.73 4.37
N GLY A 92 -12.50 13.24 3.13
CA GLY A 92 -11.78 12.01 2.82
C GLY A 92 -11.51 11.88 1.32
N LEU A 93 -10.39 11.24 0.97
CA LEU A 93 -10.01 10.93 -0.40
C LEU A 93 -10.95 9.84 -0.96
N THR A 94 -11.83 10.20 -1.91
CA THR A 94 -12.52 9.23 -2.75
C THR A 94 -11.73 9.01 -4.04
N LEU A 95 -11.56 7.75 -4.45
CA LEU A 95 -10.97 7.30 -5.71
C LEU A 95 -11.81 7.78 -6.91
N ALA A 96 -11.74 9.06 -7.25
CA ALA A 96 -12.38 9.60 -8.44
C ALA A 96 -11.32 9.84 -9.52
N ASN A 97 -11.07 8.78 -10.31
CA ASN A 97 -10.31 8.76 -11.55
C ASN A 97 -8.91 9.40 -11.51
N MET A 98 -7.89 8.54 -11.57
CA MET A 98 -6.52 8.85 -11.94
C MET A 98 -6.46 9.76 -13.19
N GLN A 99 -6.56 11.07 -13.03
CA GLN A 99 -6.16 12.00 -14.07
C GLN A 99 -4.66 12.19 -13.93
N VAL A 100 -3.95 11.79 -14.97
CA VAL A 100 -2.50 11.96 -15.14
C VAL A 100 -2.14 13.37 -14.69
N ALA A 101 -1.25 13.49 -13.70
CA ALA A 101 -0.68 14.79 -13.36
C ALA A 101 -0.04 15.35 -14.64
N GLN A 102 -0.50 16.50 -15.13
CA GLN A 102 0.24 17.23 -16.15
C GLN A 102 1.59 17.62 -15.52
N ALA A 103 2.65 17.03 -16.07
CA ALA A 103 4.07 17.18 -15.74
C ALA A 103 4.58 16.56 -14.41
N ASP A 104 5.37 15.48 -14.54
CA ASP A 104 6.54 15.04 -13.74
C ASP A 104 6.54 15.04 -12.19
N LEU A 105 5.41 15.23 -11.52
CA LEU A 105 5.35 15.20 -10.06
C LEU A 105 5.05 13.79 -9.54
N TYR A 106 6.07 13.15 -8.95
CA TYR A 106 5.89 11.95 -8.15
C TYR A 106 5.30 12.29 -6.77
N TYR A 107 4.31 11.51 -6.35
CA TYR A 107 3.88 11.40 -4.97
C TYR A 107 4.62 10.26 -4.28
N TYR A 108 4.95 10.46 -3.01
CA TYR A 108 5.73 9.53 -2.19
C TYR A 108 4.89 9.13 -0.98
N GLY A 109 4.63 7.83 -0.83
CA GLY A 109 3.74 7.28 0.16
C GLY A 109 4.42 6.29 1.10
N TYR A 110 4.03 6.31 2.36
CA TYR A 110 4.34 5.23 3.29
C TYR A 110 3.15 4.26 3.31
N TRP A 111 3.35 3.06 2.77
CA TRP A 111 2.40 1.95 2.82
C TRP A 111 2.55 1.23 4.16
N VAL A 112 1.59 1.46 5.05
CA VAL A 112 1.48 0.83 6.36
C VAL A 112 0.41 -0.25 6.27
N TYR A 113 0.75 -1.51 6.54
CA TYR A 113 -0.16 -2.62 6.26
C TYR A 113 -0.01 -3.81 7.18
N ASP A 114 -1.06 -4.62 7.17
CA ASP A 114 -1.12 -5.97 7.73
C ASP A 114 -1.82 -6.92 6.74
N ASP A 115 -2.24 -8.10 7.19
CA ASP A 115 -2.87 -9.10 6.33
C ASP A 115 -4.26 -8.70 5.80
N ALA A 116 -4.94 -7.74 6.44
CA ALA A 116 -6.31 -7.37 6.11
C ALA A 116 -6.43 -5.99 5.44
N THR A 117 -5.57 -5.04 5.80
CA THR A 117 -5.78 -3.63 5.44
C THR A 117 -4.49 -2.95 4.98
N ASP A 118 -4.60 -2.15 3.93
CA ASP A 118 -3.53 -1.31 3.41
C ASP A 118 -3.84 0.17 3.67
N TYR A 119 -2.95 0.87 4.39
CA TYR A 119 -3.00 2.33 4.55
C TYR A 119 -1.83 2.97 3.80
N TYR A 120 -2.11 3.97 2.97
CA TYR A 120 -1.11 4.73 2.23
C TYR A 120 -1.13 6.19 2.68
N TYR A 121 -0.03 6.65 3.28
CA TYR A 121 0.16 8.04 3.70
C TYR A 121 0.99 8.80 2.69
N TRP A 122 0.35 9.59 1.84
CA TRP A 122 0.99 10.26 0.72
C TRP A 122 1.50 11.64 1.07
N PHE A 123 2.67 11.96 0.53
CA PHE A 123 3.36 13.22 0.66
C PHE A 123 3.87 13.68 -0.71
N PRO A 124 3.87 14.98 -0.99
CA PRO A 124 4.59 15.49 -2.14
C PRO A 124 6.11 15.38 -1.94
N ALA A 125 6.88 15.43 -3.03
CA ALA A 125 8.32 15.17 -3.05
C ALA A 125 9.13 16.07 -2.09
N ASP A 126 8.66 17.30 -1.88
CA ASP A 126 9.25 18.29 -0.99
C ASP A 126 9.01 17.99 0.50
N TYR A 127 8.16 17.03 0.85
CA TYR A 127 7.92 16.63 2.24
C TYR A 127 8.72 15.41 2.68
N VAL A 128 9.44 14.73 1.79
CA VAL A 128 10.16 13.48 2.10
C VAL A 128 11.62 13.54 1.63
N ILE A 129 12.40 12.56 2.07
CA ILE A 129 13.70 12.27 1.47
C ILE A 129 13.48 11.32 0.28
N VAL A 130 13.70 11.84 -0.92
CA VAL A 130 13.62 11.07 -2.16
C VAL A 130 14.96 10.36 -2.38
N ASP A 131 14.92 9.03 -2.46
CA ASP A 131 16.09 8.17 -2.64
C ASP A 131 15.73 6.95 -3.53
N GLY A 132 16.63 5.96 -3.63
CA GLY A 132 16.39 4.75 -4.43
C GLY A 132 15.50 3.68 -3.77
N SER A 133 15.05 3.88 -2.52
CA SER A 133 14.30 2.88 -1.74
C SER A 133 12.79 2.86 -2.03
N TRP A 134 12.30 3.82 -2.80
CA TRP A 134 10.88 3.95 -3.14
C TRP A 134 10.50 3.04 -4.31
N VAL A 135 9.57 2.11 -4.07
CA VAL A 135 9.07 1.21 -5.12
C VAL A 135 7.83 1.78 -5.81
N GLU A 136 7.60 1.42 -7.07
CA GLU A 136 6.39 1.86 -7.78
C GLU A 136 5.13 1.29 -7.10
N TYR A 137 4.14 2.16 -6.89
CA TYR A 137 2.83 1.77 -6.42
C TYR A 137 2.04 1.07 -7.54
N THR A 138 1.53 -0.12 -7.24
CA THR A 138 0.66 -0.90 -8.12
C THR A 138 -0.77 -0.87 -7.58
N ALA A 139 -1.68 -0.29 -8.36
CA ALA A 139 -3.10 -0.18 -8.04
C ALA A 139 -3.80 -1.54 -7.99
#